data_AF-A0A158BVY7-F1
#
_entry.id   AF-A0A158BVY7-F1
#
_cell.length_a   1.000
_cell.length_b   1.000
_cell.length_c   1.000
_cell.angle_alpha   90.00
_cell.angle_beta   90.00
_cell.angle_gamma   90.00
#
_symmetry.space_group_name_H-M   'P 1'
#
loop_
_entity.id
_entity.type
_entity.pdbx_description
1 polymer ?
#
loop_
_entity_poly.entity_id
_entity_poly.type
_entity_poly.pdbx_seq_one_letter_code
_entity_poly.pdbx_strand_id
1 'polypeptide(L)'
;MLELSGNAELVVVEVDTQKEEHLKLTAKDFHQGKRSMLDDDVMREDEDGEYVADVSVPGYDFRLVATPPNYLEIEDDPDELCIEITENNIEFIEPSEDEDNIED
;
A
#
# COMPACT_ATOMS: atom_id res chain seq x y z
N MET A 1 17.61 1.90 -0.93
CA MET A 1 16.19 1.58 -1.15
C MET A 1 15.54 1.55 0.22
N LEU A 2 14.55 2.41 0.49
CA LEU A 2 13.89 2.50 1.79
C LEU A 2 13.02 1.26 2.02
N GLU A 3 12.97 0.77 3.25
CA GLU A 3 12.06 -0.29 3.68
C GLU A 3 10.76 0.34 4.21
N LEU A 4 9.63 -0.24 3.81
CA LEU A 4 8.33 0.13 4.36
C LEU A 4 8.19 -0.49 5.76
N SER A 5 7.74 0.31 6.73
CA SER A 5 7.42 -0.14 8.08
C SER A 5 6.08 0.41 8.54
N GLY A 6 5.53 -0.15 9.62
CA GLY A 6 4.29 0.30 10.22
C GLY A 6 3.03 -0.40 9.70
N ASN A 7 1.90 0.28 9.83
CA ASN A 7 0.58 -0.24 9.49
C ASN A 7 -0.38 0.85 9.01
N ALA A 8 -1.40 0.44 8.26
CA ALA A 8 -2.54 1.26 7.89
C ALA A 8 -3.83 0.54 8.29
N GLU A 9 -4.84 1.30 8.73
CA GLU A 9 -6.19 0.80 8.95
C GLU A 9 -7.14 1.45 7.96
N LEU A 10 -8.00 0.62 7.38
CA LEU A 10 -9.00 1.04 6.42
C LEU A 10 -10.36 0.52 6.83
N VAL A 11 -11.38 1.33 6.57
CA VAL A 11 -12.77 0.95 6.65
C VAL A 11 -13.34 0.94 5.25
N VAL A 12 -13.82 -0.22 4.84
CA VAL A 12 -14.45 -0.45 3.54
C VAL A 12 -15.95 -0.60 3.77
N VAL A 13 -16.74 0.29 3.17
CA VAL A 13 -18.21 0.25 3.25
C VAL A 13 -18.79 -0.05 1.88
N GLU A 14 -19.50 -1.16 1.75
CA GLU A 14 -20.25 -1.46 0.53
C GLU A 14 -21.46 -0.52 0.44
N VAL A 15 -21.55 0.24 -0.65
CA VAL A 15 -22.56 1.30 -0.82
C VAL A 15 -23.98 0.72 -0.79
N ASP A 16 -24.20 -0.41 -1.46
CA ASP A 16 -25.52 -1.03 -1.61
C ASP A 16 -26.04 -1.69 -0.33
N THR A 17 -25.18 -2.41 0.38
CA THR A 17 -25.58 -3.20 1.56
C THR A 17 -25.31 -2.47 2.88
N GLN A 18 -24.53 -1.39 2.85
CA GLN A 18 -23.99 -0.71 4.03
C GLN A 18 -23.18 -1.66 4.93
N LYS A 19 -22.63 -2.74 4.36
CA LYS A 19 -21.75 -3.66 5.09
C LYS A 19 -20.39 -3.00 5.25
N GLU A 20 -19.98 -2.87 6.50
CA GLU A 20 -18.69 -2.31 6.89
C GLU A 20 -17.68 -3.43 7.16
N GLU A 21 -16.47 -3.27 6.65
CA GLU A 21 -15.36 -4.19 6.84
C GLU A 21 -14.11 -3.40 7.25
N HIS A 22 -13.45 -3.87 8.31
CA HIS A 22 -12.25 -3.23 8.85
C HIS A 22 -11.05 -4.04 8.44
N LEU A 23 -10.11 -3.38 7.75
CA LEU A 23 -8.91 -3.98 7.23
C LEU A 23 -7.70 -3.35 7.90
N LYS A 24 -6.81 -4.20 8.40
CA LYS A 24 -5.52 -3.79 8.95
C LYS A 24 -4.43 -4.33 8.04
N LEU A 25 -3.71 -3.43 7.39
CA LEU A 25 -2.58 -3.75 6.55
C LEU A 25 -1.30 -3.38 7.27
N THR A 26 -0.29 -4.23 7.10
CA THR A 26 1.04 -4.06 7.66
C THR A 26 2.04 -3.95 6.53
N ALA A 27 3.25 -3.47 6.80
CA ALA A 27 4.30 -3.39 5.78
C ALA A 27 4.58 -4.71 5.02
N LYS A 28 4.25 -5.87 5.60
CA LYS A 28 4.40 -7.18 4.97
C LYS A 28 3.40 -7.47 3.85
N ASP A 29 2.26 -6.80 3.90
CA ASP A 29 1.21 -6.92 2.88
C ASP A 29 1.57 -6.10 1.64
N PHE A 30 2.49 -5.16 1.78
CA PHE A 30 3.02 -4.38 0.68
C PHE A 30 4.26 -5.04 0.07
N HIS A 31 4.35 -4.95 -1.25
CA HIS A 31 5.51 -5.37 -2.01
C HIS A 31 5.91 -4.25 -2.97
N GLN A 32 7.18 -4.21 -3.36
CA GLN A 32 7.62 -3.26 -4.37
C GLN A 32 6.97 -3.62 -5.71
N GLY A 33 6.26 -2.67 -6.27
CA GLY A 33 5.46 -2.86 -7.46
C GLY A 33 5.26 -1.53 -8.19
N LYS A 34 4.96 -1.62 -9.48
CA LYS A 34 4.64 -0.43 -10.28
C LYS A 34 3.14 -0.15 -10.19
N ARG A 35 2.78 1.13 -10.11
CA ARG A 35 1.42 1.61 -10.37
C ARG A 35 0.93 1.13 -11.74
N SER A 36 -0.37 0.88 -11.84
CA SER A 36 -0.99 0.19 -12.96
C SER A 36 -1.46 1.09 -14.10
N MET A 37 -1.29 2.41 -13.98
CA MET A 37 -1.76 3.32 -15.03
C MET A 37 -0.72 3.53 -16.14
N LEU A 38 -1.01 2.80 -17.23
CA LEU A 38 -0.92 3.21 -18.63
C LEU A 38 0.48 3.24 -19.27
N ASP A 39 0.58 2.47 -20.37
CA ASP A 39 1.63 2.46 -21.40
C ASP A 39 1.85 3.82 -22.11
N ASP A 40 1.79 4.96 -21.40
CA ASP A 40 2.18 6.24 -21.97
C ASP A 40 3.62 6.54 -21.57
N ASP A 41 4.49 6.45 -22.58
CA ASP A 41 5.93 6.69 -22.63
C ASP A 41 6.41 7.93 -21.85
N VAL A 42 6.39 7.86 -20.53
CA VAL A 42 7.26 8.64 -19.67
C VAL A 42 7.89 7.63 -18.74
N MET A 43 9.13 7.25 -19.06
CA MET A 43 10.05 6.65 -18.11
C MET A 43 10.13 7.62 -16.92
N ARG A 44 9.23 7.52 -15.94
CA ARG A 44 9.52 8.01 -14.61
C ARG A 44 10.69 7.15 -14.18
N GLU A 45 11.89 7.71 -14.32
CA GLU A 45 13.13 7.15 -13.83
C GLU A 45 12.84 6.64 -12.43
N ASP A 46 12.77 5.32 -12.31
CA ASP A 46 12.93 4.58 -11.07
C ASP A 46 12.47 5.38 -9.83
N GLU A 47 11.15 5.52 -9.61
CA GLU A 47 10.64 5.84 -8.27
C GLU A 47 10.87 4.59 -7.40
N ASP A 48 12.14 4.33 -7.08
CA ASP A 48 12.63 3.39 -6.09
C ASP A 48 12.02 3.75 -4.73
N GLY A 49 10.77 3.34 -4.49
CA GLY A 49 10.04 3.71 -3.29
C GLY A 49 8.54 3.43 -3.31
N GLU A 50 7.93 3.04 -4.42
CA GLU A 50 6.51 2.67 -4.43
C GLU A 50 6.29 1.25 -3.87
N TYR A 51 5.37 1.15 -2.93
CA TYR A 51 4.94 -0.10 -2.30
C TYR A 51 3.47 -0.31 -2.58
N VAL A 52 3.11 -1.47 -3.11
CA VAL A 52 1.73 -1.81 -3.49
C VAL A 52 1.23 -2.96 -2.63
N ALA A 53 -0.02 -2.86 -2.15
CA ALA A 53 -0.73 -3.94 -1.50
C ALA A 53 -2.03 -4.24 -2.26
N ASP A 54 -2.21 -5.49 -2.67
CA ASP A 54 -3.46 -5.98 -3.24
C ASP A 54 -4.41 -6.34 -2.09
N VAL A 55 -5.60 -5.75 -2.10
CA VAL A 55 -6.61 -5.93 -1.07
C VAL A 55 -7.86 -6.55 -1.68
N SER A 56 -8.25 -7.70 -1.12
CA SER A 56 -9.45 -8.42 -1.51
C SER A 56 -10.48 -8.38 -0.39
N VAL A 57 -11.66 -7.83 -0.70
CA VAL A 57 -12.86 -7.91 0.15
C VAL A 57 -13.95 -8.71 -0.58
N PRO A 58 -14.99 -9.21 0.10
CA PRO A 58 -16.03 -10.00 -0.55
C PRO A 58 -16.71 -9.24 -1.71
N GLY A 59 -16.37 -9.64 -2.95
CA GLY A 59 -16.96 -9.09 -4.18
C GLY A 59 -16.13 -8.03 -4.89
N TYR A 60 -15.02 -7.57 -4.30
CA TYR A 60 -14.22 -6.48 -4.85
C TYR A 60 -12.73 -6.67 -4.53
N ASP A 61 -11.89 -6.33 -5.50
CA ASP A 61 -10.43 -6.29 -5.35
C ASP A 61 -9.96 -4.87 -5.69
N PHE A 62 -9.10 -4.29 -4.86
CA PHE A 62 -8.53 -2.96 -5.08
C PHE A 62 -7.08 -2.92 -4.62
N ARG A 63 -6.35 -1.88 -5.03
CA ARG A 63 -4.92 -1.71 -4.69
C ARG A 63 -4.66 -0.46 -3.89
N LEU A 64 -3.79 -0.60 -2.91
CA LEU A 64 -3.22 0.49 -2.14
C LEU A 64 -1.78 0.72 -2.54
N VAL A 65 -1.43 1.99 -2.72
CA VAL A 65 -0.09 2.44 -3.09
C VAL A 65 0.44 3.31 -1.96
N ALA A 66 1.49 2.84 -1.31
CA ALA A 66 2.27 3.59 -0.34
C ALA A 66 3.47 4.25 -1.04
N THR A 67 3.64 5.55 -0.86
CA THR A 67 4.75 6.32 -1.42
C THR A 67 5.42 7.21 -0.35
N PRO A 68 6.75 7.41 -0.40
CA PRO A 68 7.44 8.27 0.55
C PRO A 68 6.94 9.72 0.49
N PRO A 69 6.97 10.46 1.63
CA PRO A 69 7.48 10.04 2.93
C PRO A 69 6.50 9.23 3.79
N ASN A 70 5.20 9.25 3.52
CA ASN A 70 4.15 8.49 4.24
C ASN A 70 2.76 8.60 3.56
N TYR A 71 2.75 8.78 2.25
CA TYR A 71 1.51 8.89 1.49
C TYR A 71 0.92 7.51 1.23
N LEU A 72 -0.40 7.39 1.34
CA LEU A 72 -1.15 6.19 1.01
C LEU A 72 -2.32 6.58 0.11
N GLU A 73 -2.42 5.94 -1.05
CA GLU A 73 -3.41 6.21 -2.10
C GLU A 73 -4.10 4.91 -2.53
N ILE A 74 -5.37 4.99 -2.93
CA ILE A 74 -6.13 3.86 -3.47
C ILE A 74 -6.20 4.05 -4.99
N GLU A 75 -5.68 3.09 -5.75
CA GLU A 75 -5.54 3.25 -7.22
C GLU A 75 -6.77 2.80 -8.00
N ASP A 76 -7.48 1.78 -7.48
CA ASP A 76 -8.64 1.17 -8.13
C ASP A 76 -9.86 1.22 -7.19
N ASP A 77 -10.21 2.40 -6.68
CA ASP A 77 -11.38 2.59 -5.81
C ASP A 77 -12.67 2.27 -6.60
N PRO A 78 -13.35 1.15 -6.33
CA PRO A 78 -14.54 0.77 -7.10
C PRO A 78 -15.73 1.61 -6.64
N ASP A 79 -16.54 2.10 -7.59
CA ASP A 79 -17.68 2.99 -7.33
C ASP A 79 -18.70 2.40 -6.32
N GLU A 80 -18.74 1.07 -6.19
CA GLU A 80 -19.61 0.34 -5.27
C GLU A 80 -19.08 0.25 -3.83
N LEU A 81 -17.82 0.66 -3.58
CA LEU A 81 -17.23 0.75 -2.24
C LEU A 81 -16.96 2.21 -1.88
N CYS A 82 -17.07 2.51 -0.59
CA CYS A 82 -16.53 3.70 0.01
C CYS A 82 -15.38 3.27 0.92
N ILE A 83 -14.15 3.59 0.53
CA ILE A 83 -12.94 3.19 1.26
C ILE A 83 -12.39 4.42 2.00
N GLU A 84 -12.26 4.31 3.32
CA GLU A 84 -11.70 5.36 4.17
C GLU A 84 -10.46 4.85 4.90
N ILE A 85 -9.35 5.58 4.80
CA ILE A 85 -8.13 5.31 5.59
C ILE A 85 -8.33 5.97 6.95
N THR A 86 -8.57 5.15 7.98
CA THR A 86 -8.84 5.64 9.35
C THR A 86 -7.56 5.83 10.16
N GLU A 87 -6.49 5.09 9.83
CA GLU A 87 -5.18 5.23 10.45
C GLU A 87 -4.08 5.00 9.41
N ASN A 88 -3.05 5.85 9.41
CA ASN A 88 -1.88 5.70 8.57
C ASN A 88 -0.61 5.92 9.41
N ASN A 89 0.01 4.80 9.81
CA ASN A 89 1.29 4.77 10.51
C ASN A 89 2.40 4.22 9.61
N ILE A 90 2.26 4.35 8.29
CA ILE A 90 3.27 3.90 7.34
C ILE A 90 4.47 4.85 7.39
N GLU A 91 5.65 4.27 7.48
CA GLU A 91 6.92 4.98 7.48
C GLU A 91 7.90 4.32 6.52
N PHE A 92 8.77 5.12 5.91
CA PHE A 92 9.84 4.65 5.04
C PHE A 92 11.17 4.85 5.76
N ILE A 93 11.78 3.76 6.17
CA ILE A 93 13.02 3.76 6.95
C ILE A 93 14.18 3.29 6.08
N GLU A 94 15.39 3.75 6.39
CA GLU A 94 16.57 3.12 5.79
C GLU A 94 16.63 1.66 6.28
N PRO A 95 16.93 0.70 5.38
CA PRO A 95 17.07 -0.69 5.78
C PRO A 95 18.17 -0.73 6.83
N SER A 96 17.84 -1.30 8.00
CA SER A 96 18.82 -1.47 9.07
C SER A 96 19.96 -2.31 8.49
N GLU A 97 21.16 -1.73 8.39
CA GLU A 97 22.40 -2.50 8.23
C GLU A 97 22.61 -3.28 9.53
N ASP A 98 21.78 -4.29 9.81
CA ASP A 98 22.15 -5.32 10.75
C ASP A 98 23.32 -6.06 10.11
N GLU A 99 24.51 -5.63 10.50
CA GLU A 99 25.79 -6.26 10.22
C GLU A 99 25.66 -7.77 10.49
N ASP A 100 25.51 -8.56 9.41
CA ASP A 100 25.98 -9.94 9.38
C ASP A 100 27.53 -9.91 9.46
N ASN A 101 28.07 -9.41 10.57
CA ASN A 101 29.39 -9.76 11.08
C ASN A 101 29.29 -11.18 11.65
N ILE A 102 29.01 -12.16 10.78
CA ILE A 102 29.45 -13.53 11.02
C ILE A 102 30.96 -13.53 10.76
N GLU A 103 31.72 -13.15 11.79
CA GLU A 103 33.16 -13.43 11.87
C GLU A 103 33.37 -14.95 11.74
N ASP A 104 34.18 -15.32 10.75
CA ASP A 104 34.65 -16.67 10.40
C ASP A 104 35.54 -17.30 11.48
#